data_AF-A0A554KRN0-F1
#
_entry.id   AF-A0A554KRN0-F1
#
_cell.length_a   1.000
_cell.length_b   1.000
_cell.length_c   1.000
_cell.angle_alpha   90.00
_cell.angle_beta   90.00
_cell.angle_gamma   90.00
#
_symmetry.space_group_name_H-M   'P 1'
#
loop_
_entity.id
_entity.type
_entity.pdbx_description
1 polymer ?
#
loop_
_entity_poly.entity_id
_entity_poly.type
_entity_poly.pdbx_seq_one_letter_code
_entity_poly.pdbx_strand_id
1 'polypeptide(L)'
;MEIPYNEWELKMALCGVPKEMGDGESEKVKKLLAEIERQVPDSKKELNQKVAEANGITVKDLIDSPNYKVLIQDHLSQATRNLVEEMKKEFNITDIQAWAVIAAGLRLI
;
A
#
# COMPACT_ATOMS: atom_id res chain seq x y z
N MET A 1 3.32 -7.45 -1.26
CA MET A 1 3.61 -6.04 -1.60
C MET A 1 5.06 -5.98 -1.98
N GLU A 2 5.38 -5.48 -3.17
CA GLU A 2 6.75 -5.35 -3.64
C GLU A 2 7.13 -3.88 -3.60
N ILE A 3 8.06 -3.51 -2.71
CA ILE A 3 8.62 -2.16 -2.62
C ILE A 3 9.82 -2.11 -3.58
N PRO A 4 9.86 -1.20 -4.56
CA PRO A 4 10.87 -1.21 -5.62
C PRO A 4 12.24 -0.65 -5.18
N TYR A 5 12.41 -0.32 -3.91
CA TYR A 5 13.62 0.27 -3.34
C TYR A 5 14.11 -0.58 -2.17
N ASN A 6 15.43 -0.60 -1.97
CA ASN A 6 16.00 -1.30 -0.83
C ASN A 6 15.84 -0.48 0.48
N GLU A 7 15.98 -1.14 1.63
CA GLU A 7 15.80 -0.52 2.94
C GLU A 7 16.67 0.72 3.16
N TRP A 8 17.92 0.71 2.68
CA TRP A 8 18.84 1.84 2.85
C TRP A 8 18.39 3.07 2.05
N GLU A 9 17.98 2.86 0.79
CA GLU A 9 17.43 3.91 -0.07
C GLU A 9 16.19 4.56 0.56
N LEU A 10 15.30 3.74 1.13
CA LEU A 10 14.10 4.22 1.81
C LEU A 10 14.44 5.02 3.07
N LYS A 11 15.36 4.53 3.90
CA LYS A 11 15.82 5.25 5.11
C LYS A 11 16.45 6.60 4.77
N MET A 12 17.26 6.65 3.72
CA MET A 12 17.84 7.90 3.22
C MET A 12 16.77 8.85 2.69
N ALA A 13 15.76 8.32 1.98
CA ALA A 13 14.66 9.13 1.47
C ALA A 13 13.83 9.76 2.58
N LEU A 14 13.60 9.06 3.71
CA LEU A 14 12.93 9.61 4.89
C LEU A 14 13.62 10.85 5.44
N CYS A 15 14.95 10.92 5.40
CA CYS A 15 15.68 12.10 5.87
C CYS A 15 15.36 13.36 5.06
N GLY A 16 14.91 13.21 3.80
CA GLY A 16 14.48 14.30 2.94
C GLY A 16 12.98 14.61 3.03
N VAL A 17 12.22 13.86 3.82
CA VAL A 17 10.79 14.07 4.02
C VAL A 17 10.58 15.02 5.22
N PRO A 18 9.61 15.95 5.17
CA PRO A 18 9.26 16.76 6.32
C PRO A 18 8.95 15.90 7.54
N LYS A 19 9.48 16.28 8.70
CA LYS A 19 9.44 15.47 9.94
C LYS A 19 8.02 15.01 10.32
N GLU A 20 7.04 15.87 10.07
CA GLU A 20 5.61 15.58 10.28
C GLU A 20 5.09 14.36 9.50
N MET A 21 5.69 14.06 8.34
CA MET A 21 5.34 12.90 7.51
C MET A 21 6.25 11.69 7.77
N GLY A 22 7.53 11.93 8.03
CA GLY A 22 8.53 10.87 8.20
C GLY A 22 8.24 9.92 9.37
N ASP A 23 7.65 10.45 10.44
CA ASP A 23 7.27 9.66 11.62
C ASP A 23 5.84 9.08 11.52
N GLY A 24 5.14 9.29 10.39
CA GLY A 24 3.73 8.91 10.23
C GLY A 24 2.78 9.66 11.17
N GLU A 25 3.23 10.72 11.82
CA GLU A 25 2.44 11.46 12.82
C GLU A 25 1.43 12.43 12.21
N SER A 26 1.67 12.88 10.97
CA SER A 26 0.75 13.71 10.21
C SER A 26 -0.61 13.02 10.09
N GLU A 27 -1.65 13.72 10.53
CA GLU A 27 -3.04 13.25 10.48
C GLU A 27 -3.46 12.86 9.05
N LYS A 28 -2.89 13.51 8.03
CA LYS A 28 -3.13 13.16 6.63
C LYS A 28 -2.45 11.84 6.26
N VAL A 29 -1.19 11.65 6.67
CA VAL A 29 -0.46 10.40 6.45
C VAL A 29 -1.16 9.24 7.17
N LYS A 30 -1.63 9.45 8.40
CA LYS A 30 -2.43 8.45 9.14
C LYS A 30 -3.70 8.07 8.40
N LYS A 31 -4.44 9.04 7.86
CA LYS A 31 -5.66 8.77 7.08
C LYS A 31 -5.37 7.96 5.82
N LEU A 32 -4.31 8.31 5.11
CA LEU A 32 -3.87 7.61 3.90
C LEU A 32 -3.38 6.18 4.21
N LEU A 33 -2.64 6.00 5.30
CA LEU A 33 -2.24 4.66 5.78
C LEU A 33 -3.44 3.83 6.24
N ALA A 34 -4.40 4.44 6.96
CA ALA A 34 -5.64 3.78 7.36
C ALA A 34 -6.50 3.37 6.13
N GLU A 35 -6.42 4.12 5.03
CA GLU A 35 -7.04 3.73 3.77
C GLU A 35 -6.38 2.46 3.20
N ILE A 36 -5.07 2.24 3.38
CA ILE A 36 -4.42 0.95 3.05
C ILE A 36 -4.99 -0.14 3.94
N GLU A 37 -5.01 0.05 5.27
CA GLU A 37 -5.52 -0.97 6.20
C GLU A 37 -6.98 -1.32 5.87
N ARG A 38 -7.77 -0.35 5.42
CA ARG A 38 -9.12 -0.57 4.92
C ARG A 38 -9.16 -1.30 3.57
N GLN A 39 -8.23 -1.01 2.66
CA GLN A 39 -8.12 -1.70 1.35
C GLN A 39 -7.53 -3.10 1.47
N VAL A 40 -6.74 -3.36 2.50
CA VAL A 40 -6.13 -4.64 2.87
C VAL A 40 -6.82 -5.14 4.14
N PRO A 41 -8.09 -5.59 4.05
CA PRO A 41 -8.84 -5.98 5.23
C PRO A 41 -8.16 -7.15 5.95
N ASP A 42 -8.15 -7.09 7.29
CA ASP A 42 -7.63 -8.14 8.16
C ASP A 42 -8.34 -9.49 7.94
N SER A 43 -9.58 -9.43 7.45
CA SER A 43 -10.37 -10.61 7.13
C SER A 43 -10.08 -11.11 5.72
N LYS A 44 -9.53 -12.32 5.64
CA LYS A 44 -9.36 -13.07 4.37
C LYS A 44 -10.64 -13.14 3.54
N LYS A 45 -11.82 -13.16 4.19
CA LYS A 45 -13.12 -13.21 3.50
C LYS A 45 -13.41 -11.89 2.78
N GLU A 46 -13.14 -10.75 3.42
CA GLU A 46 -13.35 -9.43 2.84
C GLU A 46 -12.34 -9.15 1.72
N LEU A 47 -11.09 -9.57 1.91
CA LEU A 47 -10.07 -9.48 0.86
C LEU A 47 -10.49 -10.25 -0.39
N ASN A 48 -10.97 -11.48 -0.21
CA ASN A 48 -11.46 -12.29 -1.32
C ASN A 48 -12.68 -11.66 -2.01
N GLN A 49 -13.58 -11.02 -1.27
CA GLN A 49 -14.72 -10.29 -1.86
C GLN A 49 -14.23 -9.14 -2.74
N LYS A 50 -13.35 -8.27 -2.22
CA LYS A 50 -12.81 -7.13 -2.98
C LYS A 50 -12.04 -7.55 -4.22
N VAL A 51 -11.22 -8.59 -4.12
CA VAL A 51 -10.45 -9.09 -5.26
C VAL A 51 -11.36 -9.72 -6.30
N ALA A 52 -12.39 -10.46 -5.88
CA ALA A 52 -13.37 -11.05 -6.80
C ALA A 52 -14.16 -9.96 -7.54
N GLU A 53 -14.63 -8.93 -6.82
CA GLU A 53 -15.30 -7.76 -7.39
C GLU A 53 -14.41 -7.01 -8.38
N ALA A 54 -13.15 -6.72 -8.02
CA ALA A 54 -12.20 -6.03 -8.89
C ALA A 54 -11.88 -6.79 -10.17
N ASN A 55 -11.98 -8.12 -10.16
CA ASN A 55 -11.72 -8.98 -11.31
C ASN A 55 -13.00 -9.44 -12.03
N GLY A 56 -14.19 -9.03 -11.57
CA GLY A 56 -15.47 -9.42 -12.18
C GLY A 56 -15.79 -10.92 -12.08
N ILE A 57 -15.23 -11.61 -11.07
CA ILE A 57 -15.43 -13.04 -10.83
C ILE A 57 -16.18 -13.26 -9.51
N THR A 58 -16.67 -14.48 -9.29
CA THR A 58 -17.23 -14.81 -7.97
C THR A 58 -16.11 -15.11 -6.97
N VAL A 59 -16.39 -14.95 -5.67
CA VAL A 59 -15.45 -15.34 -4.60
C VAL A 59 -15.08 -16.82 -4.68
N LYS A 60 -16.03 -17.66 -5.11
CA LYS A 60 -15.79 -19.09 -5.30
C LYS A 60 -14.78 -19.33 -6.42
N ASP A 61 -14.99 -18.70 -7.58
CA ASP A 61 -14.07 -18.82 -8.72
C ASP A 61 -12.68 -18.27 -8.41
N LEU A 62 -12.61 -17.22 -7.59
CA LEU A 62 -11.33 -16.69 -7.09
C LEU A 62 -10.59 -17.72 -6.24
N ILE A 63 -11.27 -18.34 -5.25
CA ILE A 63 -10.65 -19.31 -4.33
C ILE A 63 -10.23 -20.58 -5.07
N ASP A 64 -11.05 -21.03 -6.02
CA ASP A 64 -10.79 -22.24 -6.82
C ASP A 64 -9.80 -21.98 -7.97
N SER A 65 -9.41 -20.71 -8.21
CA SER A 65 -8.49 -20.33 -9.27
C SER A 65 -7.04 -20.76 -8.97
N PRO A 66 -6.32 -21.33 -9.95
CA PRO A 66 -4.88 -21.56 -9.82
C PRO A 66 -4.09 -20.26 -9.65
N ASN A 67 -4.67 -19.12 -10.04
CA ASN A 67 -4.06 -17.80 -9.95
C ASN A 67 -4.43 -17.04 -8.68
N TYR A 68 -5.08 -17.68 -7.69
CA TYR A 68 -5.53 -17.02 -6.45
C TYR A 68 -4.45 -16.12 -5.84
N LYS A 69 -3.25 -16.68 -5.60
CA LYS A 69 -2.14 -15.93 -5.00
C LYS A 69 -1.71 -14.71 -5.82
N VAL A 70 -1.69 -14.86 -7.14
CA VAL A 70 -1.31 -13.79 -8.07
C VAL A 70 -2.34 -12.68 -8.02
N LEU A 71 -3.64 -13.01 -8.09
CA LEU A 71 -4.73 -12.04 -8.03
C LEU A 71 -4.76 -11.26 -6.71
N ILE A 72 -4.52 -11.93 -5.59
CA ILE A 72 -4.37 -11.26 -4.29
C ILE A 72 -3.16 -10.32 -4.32
N GLN A 73 -2.00 -10.80 -4.76
CA GLN A 73 -0.78 -10.00 -4.78
C GLN A 73 -0.89 -8.77 -5.70
N ASP A 74 -1.51 -8.93 -6.86
CA ASP A 74 -1.74 -7.86 -7.83
C ASP A 74 -2.66 -6.79 -7.25
N HIS A 75 -3.76 -7.21 -6.60
CA HIS A 75 -4.67 -6.27 -5.95
C HIS A 75 -3.96 -5.44 -4.86
N LEU A 76 -3.19 -6.11 -3.99
CA LEU A 76 -2.43 -5.43 -2.95
C LEU A 76 -1.38 -4.49 -3.54
N SER A 77 -0.70 -4.92 -4.61
CA SER A 77 0.32 -4.10 -5.26
C SER A 77 -0.27 -2.87 -5.96
N GLN A 78 -1.46 -3.00 -6.57
CA GLN A 78 -2.19 -1.88 -7.15
C GLN A 78 -2.67 -0.91 -6.07
N ALA A 79 -3.24 -1.40 -4.97
CA ALA A 79 -3.66 -0.57 -3.84
C ALA A 79 -2.49 0.28 -3.30
N THR A 80 -1.34 -0.35 -3.06
CA THR A 80 -0.14 0.38 -2.61
C THR A 80 0.35 1.40 -3.64
N ARG A 81 0.36 1.06 -4.93
CA ARG A 81 0.77 1.99 -6.00
C ARG A 81 -0.15 3.19 -6.12
N ASN A 82 -1.46 2.98 -6.03
CA ASN A 82 -2.43 4.08 -6.02
C ASN A 82 -2.17 5.03 -4.87
N LEU A 83 -1.86 4.50 -3.69
CA LEU A 83 -1.51 5.33 -2.55
C LEU A 83 -0.21 6.11 -2.76
N VAL A 84 0.83 5.47 -3.30
CA VAL A 84 2.08 6.16 -3.64
C VAL A 84 1.81 7.36 -4.54
N GLU A 85 0.97 7.19 -5.56
CA GLU A 85 0.56 8.28 -6.45
C GLU A 85 -0.26 9.36 -5.73
N GLU A 86 -1.14 9.00 -4.81
CA GLU A 86 -1.88 9.96 -3.98
C GLU A 86 -0.93 10.76 -3.06
N MET A 87 -0.01 10.08 -2.38
CA MET A 87 1.01 10.70 -1.53
C MET A 87 1.88 11.69 -2.32
N LYS A 88 2.33 11.30 -3.52
CA LYS A 88 3.11 12.17 -4.41
C LYS A 88 2.33 13.43 -4.77
N LYS A 89 1.04 13.29 -5.10
CA LYS A 89 0.18 14.43 -5.46
C LYS A 89 -0.13 15.33 -4.27
N GLU A 90 -0.46 14.75 -3.12
CA GLU A 90 -0.96 15.50 -1.97
C GLU A 90 0.15 16.21 -1.19
N PHE A 91 1.34 15.61 -1.13
CA PHE A 91 2.49 16.15 -0.40
C PHE A 91 3.60 16.71 -1.30
N ASN A 92 3.46 16.60 -2.63
CA ASN A 92 4.47 17.03 -3.60
C ASN A 92 5.86 16.45 -3.29
N ILE A 93 5.90 15.15 -2.98
CA ILE A 93 7.12 14.39 -2.68
C ILE A 93 7.50 13.50 -3.86
N THR A 94 8.76 13.08 -3.89
CA THR A 94 9.25 12.14 -4.89
C THR A 94 8.69 10.74 -4.68
N ASP A 95 8.81 9.91 -5.71
CA ASP A 95 8.36 8.52 -5.68
C ASP A 95 8.98 7.72 -4.51
N ILE A 96 10.31 7.78 -4.39
CA ILE A 96 11.05 7.09 -3.33
C ILE A 96 10.68 7.58 -1.92
N GLN A 97 10.36 8.87 -1.78
CA GLN A 97 9.90 9.44 -0.51
C GLN A 97 8.51 8.94 -0.14
N ALA A 98 7.58 8.86 -1.09
CA ALA A 98 6.25 8.31 -0.84
C ALA A 98 6.32 6.84 -0.42
N TRP A 99 7.11 6.03 -1.12
CA TRP A 99 7.39 4.64 -0.72
C TRP A 99 8.01 4.54 0.66
N ALA A 100 8.94 5.43 0.99
CA ALA A 100 9.60 5.44 2.29
C ALA A 100 8.64 5.78 3.45
N VAL A 101 7.75 6.76 3.27
CA VAL A 101 6.71 7.09 4.26
C VAL A 101 5.75 5.93 4.47
N ILE A 102 5.33 5.25 3.38
CA ILE A 102 4.45 4.08 3.48
C ILE A 102 5.17 2.94 4.21
N ALA A 103 6.42 2.65 3.84
CA ALA A 103 7.21 1.59 4.46
C ALA A 103 7.43 1.85 5.97
N ALA A 104 7.73 3.10 6.34
CA ALA A 104 7.89 3.50 7.75
C ALA A 104 6.57 3.38 8.52
N GLY A 105 5.46 3.86 7.95
CA GLY A 105 4.13 3.77 8.55
C GLY A 105 3.67 2.34 8.80
N LEU A 106 4.00 1.43 7.89
CA LEU A 106 3.74 -0.01 8.01
C LEU A 106 4.79 -0.77 8.83
N ARG A 107 5.80 -0.07 9.39
CA ARG A 107 6.91 -0.66 10.17
C ARG A 107 7.71 -1.73 9.41
N LEU A 108 7.90 -1.52 8.11
CA LEU A 108 8.69 -2.39 7.25
C LEU A 108 10.18 -2.01 7.19
N ILE A 109 10.52 -0.81 7.68
CA ILE A 109 11.89 -0.25 7.73
C ILE A 109 12.14 0.50 9.04
#